data_AF-A0A2N1FBZ4-F1
#
_entry.id   AF-A0A2N1FBZ4-F1
#
_cell.length_a   1.000
_cell.length_b   1.000
_cell.length_c   1.000
_cell.angle_alpha   90.00
_cell.angle_beta   90.00
_cell.angle_gamma   90.00
#
_symmetry.space_group_name_H-M   'P 1'
#
loop_
_entity.id
_entity.type
_entity.pdbx_description
1 polymer ?
#
loop_
_entity_poly.entity_id
_entity_poly.type
_entity_poly.pdbx_seq_one_letter_code
_entity_poly.pdbx_strand_id
1 'polypeptide(L)'
;MKIYKENKKFGLRLDNNIILEPKFDYIYYINHLKLYLVFIGKYKWDWSEESYDFFDDNKPWVDRFGDDDFIGELKNGKFGIVDKNGKEVLSPNLTYINYPIQEIGENLFTVNKGARLFKYDAISIKEKHRICIGGKWGVLTTKSKIIVPIEYDEITILRDDRKYIFAQNNNKGVFDANLEYDVYNFNGKLLLEDKPNYLEHLKTHYNNGYN
;
A
#
# COMPACT_ATOMS: atom_id res chain seq x y z
N MET A 1 25.31 2.26 -1.08
CA MET A 1 24.52 3.31 -0.42
C MET A 1 24.33 2.94 1.04
N LYS A 2 24.49 3.88 1.98
CA LYS A 2 24.28 3.66 3.41
C LYS A 2 23.29 4.69 3.94
N ILE A 3 22.37 4.23 4.79
CA ILE A 3 21.56 5.11 5.63
C ILE A 3 22.47 5.62 6.74
N TYR A 4 22.49 6.93 6.94
CA TYR A 4 23.26 7.56 8.02
C TYR A 4 22.36 8.50 8.83
N LYS A 5 22.81 8.83 10.03
CA LYS A 5 22.08 9.69 10.96
C LYS A 5 22.97 10.84 11.40
N GLU A 6 22.42 12.05 11.35
CA GLU A 6 23.06 13.28 11.78
C GLU A 6 21.98 14.21 12.36
N ASN A 7 22.26 14.89 13.47
CA ASN A 7 21.30 15.78 14.15
C ASN A 7 19.90 15.16 14.38
N LYS A 8 19.90 13.88 14.78
CA LYS A 8 18.70 13.05 15.01
C LYS A 8 17.86 12.72 13.77
N LYS A 9 18.26 13.17 12.58
CA LYS A 9 17.60 12.87 11.30
C LYS A 9 18.42 11.91 10.46
N PHE A 10 17.75 11.20 9.56
CA PHE A 10 18.34 10.22 8.67
C PHE A 10 18.43 10.75 7.24
N GLY A 11 19.53 10.40 6.57
CA GLY A 11 19.82 10.68 5.17
C GLY A 11 20.47 9.47 4.47
N LEU A 12 20.87 9.65 3.21
CA LEU A 12 21.58 8.64 2.41
C LEU A 12 22.95 9.17 1.98
N ARG A 13 23.96 8.30 2.05
CA ARG A 13 25.31 8.62 1.54
C ARG A 13 25.92 7.44 0.79
N LEU A 14 26.74 7.75 -0.21
CA LEU A 14 27.60 6.80 -0.89
C LEU A 14 29.04 7.19 -0.57
N ASP A 15 29.70 6.36 0.22
CA ASP A 15 31.02 6.65 0.79
C ASP A 15 31.02 8.00 1.53
N ASN A 16 31.77 8.99 1.03
CA ASN A 16 31.84 10.34 1.60
C ASN A 16 30.86 11.33 0.95
N ASN A 17 30.15 10.92 -0.10
CA ASN A 17 29.22 11.79 -0.82
C ASN A 17 27.83 11.72 -0.20
N ILE A 18 27.28 12.87 0.21
CA ILE A 18 25.89 12.98 0.62
C ILE A 18 25.02 12.87 -0.63
N ILE A 19 24.09 11.91 -0.60
CA ILE A 19 23.13 11.65 -1.69
C ILE A 19 21.76 12.20 -1.31
N LEU A 20 21.42 12.13 -0.03
CA LEU A 20 20.22 12.71 0.54
C LEU A 20 20.56 13.28 1.91
N GLU A 21 20.37 14.59 2.06
CA GLU A 21 20.58 15.30 3.32
C GLU A 21 19.75 14.68 4.46
N PRO A 22 20.23 14.74 5.71
CA PRO A 22 19.56 14.13 6.84
C PRO A 22 18.37 14.99 7.27
N LYS A 23 17.18 14.67 6.74
CA LYS A 23 15.94 15.41 7.02
C LYS A 23 14.76 14.55 7.46
N PHE A 24 14.90 13.22 7.45
CA PHE A 24 13.81 12.29 7.76
C PHE A 24 13.92 11.75 9.18
N ASP A 25 12.79 11.46 9.83
CA ASP A 25 12.77 10.84 11.16
C ASP A 25 13.16 9.36 11.11
N TYR A 26 12.91 8.72 9.96
CA TYR A 26 13.32 7.35 9.70
C TYR A 26 13.49 7.12 8.19
N ILE A 27 14.43 6.23 7.83
CA ILE A 27 14.59 5.72 6.47
C ILE A 27 14.71 4.19 6.55
N TYR A 28 14.00 3.50 5.66
CA TYR A 28 14.06 2.04 5.51
C TYR A 28 14.27 1.66 4.05
N TYR A 29 15.17 0.72 3.80
CA TYR A 29 15.42 0.22 2.46
C TYR A 29 14.51 -0.97 2.15
N ILE A 30 13.73 -0.86 1.07
CA ILE A 30 12.81 -1.89 0.63
C ILE A 30 13.52 -2.75 -0.42
N ASN A 31 14.12 -3.86 0.02
CA ASN A 31 14.98 -4.72 -0.81
C ASN A 31 14.36 -5.10 -2.16
N HIS A 32 13.10 -5.55 -2.17
CA HIS A 32 12.42 -6.03 -3.38
C HIS A 32 12.08 -4.92 -4.38
N LEU A 33 11.84 -3.70 -3.88
CA LEU A 33 11.55 -2.55 -4.74
C LEU A 33 12.81 -1.78 -5.15
N LYS A 34 13.93 -1.99 -4.43
CA LYS A 34 15.17 -1.21 -4.56
C LYS A 34 14.94 0.30 -4.36
N LEU A 35 14.02 0.63 -3.46
CA LEU A 35 13.61 1.99 -3.09
C LEU A 35 13.82 2.22 -1.59
N TYR A 36 13.86 3.48 -1.18
CA TYR A 36 13.92 3.88 0.22
C TYR A 36 12.58 4.47 0.64
N LEU A 37 11.97 3.86 1.65
CA LEU A 37 10.87 4.44 2.39
C LEU A 37 11.44 5.51 3.32
N VAL A 38 10.93 6.73 3.20
CA VAL A 38 11.28 7.83 4.09
C VAL A 38 10.08 8.20 4.94
N PHE A 39 10.31 8.59 6.18
CA PHE A 39 9.23 8.93 7.12
C PHE A 39 9.54 10.23 7.85
N ILE A 40 8.55 11.09 7.96
CA ILE A 40 8.59 12.31 8.79
C ILE A 40 7.47 12.21 9.81
N GLY A 41 7.79 12.47 11.08
CA GLY A 41 6.85 12.47 12.20
C GLY A 41 7.25 11.52 13.32
N LYS A 42 6.32 11.32 14.26
CA LYS A 42 6.52 10.47 15.43
C LYS A 42 5.81 9.13 15.20
N TYR A 43 6.57 8.06 15.02
CA TYR A 43 6.03 6.72 14.84
C TYR A 43 5.50 6.17 16.18
N LYS A 44 4.25 6.49 16.50
CA LYS A 44 3.54 6.06 17.71
C LYS A 44 2.14 5.58 17.34
N TRP A 45 1.77 4.42 17.86
CA TRP A 45 0.43 3.87 17.72
C TRP A 45 -0.33 4.11 19.02
N ASP A 46 -1.51 4.70 18.90
CA ASP A 46 -2.37 5.02 20.04
C ASP A 46 -3.67 4.23 19.91
N TRP A 47 -4.23 3.77 21.03
CA TRP A 47 -5.56 3.15 21.03
C TRP A 47 -6.65 4.14 20.55
N SER A 48 -7.72 3.62 19.95
CA SER A 48 -8.81 4.41 19.37
C SER A 48 -10.13 3.62 19.42
N GLU A 49 -11.20 4.15 20.03
CA GLU A 49 -12.54 3.52 20.01
C GLU A 49 -13.02 3.29 18.58
N GLU A 50 -12.82 4.27 17.71
CA GLU A 50 -13.21 4.21 16.30
C GLU A 50 -12.51 3.08 15.52
N SER A 51 -11.33 2.65 16.01
CA SER A 51 -10.68 1.47 15.44
C SER A 51 -11.44 0.20 15.80
N TYR A 52 -11.86 0.07 17.06
CA TYR A 52 -12.65 -1.06 17.55
C TYR A 52 -13.99 -1.17 16.84
N ASP A 53 -14.74 -0.06 16.76
CA ASP A 53 -16.06 -0.03 16.09
C ASP A 53 -15.97 -0.47 14.62
N PHE A 54 -14.93 -0.01 13.91
CA PHE A 54 -14.72 -0.45 12.53
C PHE A 54 -14.50 -1.96 12.42
N PHE A 55 -13.65 -2.54 13.27
CA PHE A 55 -13.38 -3.97 13.25
C PHE A 55 -14.61 -4.78 13.64
N ASP A 56 -15.46 -4.28 14.53
CA ASP A 56 -16.74 -4.90 14.90
C ASP A 56 -17.74 -4.87 13.74
N ASP A 57 -17.90 -3.74 13.07
CA ASP A 57 -18.78 -3.60 11.89
C ASP A 57 -18.30 -4.45 10.70
N ASN A 58 -17.00 -4.70 10.59
CA ASN A 58 -16.37 -5.48 9.52
C ASN A 58 -15.93 -6.88 10.00
N LYS A 59 -16.44 -7.31 11.16
CA LYS A 59 -16.09 -8.58 11.79
C LYS A 59 -16.18 -9.80 10.88
N PRO A 60 -17.16 -9.95 9.96
CA PRO A 60 -17.19 -11.08 9.01
C PRO A 60 -15.98 -11.15 8.05
N TRP A 61 -15.32 -10.01 7.79
CA TRP A 61 -14.07 -9.94 7.02
C TRP A 61 -12.83 -10.22 7.89
N VAL A 62 -12.88 -9.78 9.14
CA VAL A 62 -11.75 -9.78 10.09
C VAL A 62 -11.62 -11.12 10.83
N ASP A 63 -12.75 -11.75 11.21
CA ASP A 63 -12.81 -13.05 11.92
C ASP A 63 -12.16 -14.21 11.13
N ARG A 64 -11.87 -14.02 9.83
CA ARG A 64 -11.04 -14.97 9.07
C ARG A 64 -9.62 -15.12 9.66
N PHE A 65 -9.20 -14.25 10.57
CA PHE A 65 -7.82 -14.16 11.06
C PHE A 65 -7.65 -14.42 12.58
N GLY A 66 -8.72 -14.81 13.30
CA GLY A 66 -8.69 -15.22 14.71
C GLY A 66 -8.92 -14.09 15.72
N ASP A 67 -8.98 -14.43 17.01
CA ASP A 67 -9.21 -13.46 18.10
C ASP A 67 -8.11 -12.37 18.10
N ASP A 68 -8.50 -11.10 18.05
CA ASP A 68 -7.62 -9.93 17.87
C ASP A 68 -7.56 -9.08 19.15
N ASP A 69 -6.37 -8.91 19.76
CA ASP A 69 -6.23 -8.25 21.08
C ASP A 69 -5.52 -6.88 21.08
N PHE A 70 -5.01 -6.37 19.96
CA PHE A 70 -4.22 -5.11 19.98
C PHE A 70 -4.48 -4.17 18.82
N ILE A 71 -5.44 -3.25 19.01
CA ILE A 71 -5.75 -2.22 18.02
C ILE A 71 -4.99 -0.92 18.32
N GLY A 72 -4.35 -0.34 17.31
CA GLY A 72 -3.77 1.00 17.42
C GLY A 72 -3.82 1.76 16.10
N GLU A 73 -4.03 3.07 16.19
CA GLU A 73 -4.03 4.01 15.08
C GLU A 73 -2.72 4.80 15.04
N LEU A 74 -2.13 4.94 13.84
CA LEU A 74 -0.99 5.82 13.63
C LEU A 74 -1.50 7.25 13.40
N LYS A 75 -1.61 8.04 14.48
CA LYS A 75 -2.13 9.42 14.39
C LYS A 75 -1.16 10.42 13.76
N ASN A 76 0.13 10.10 13.71
CA ASN A 76 1.16 11.05 13.30
C ASN A 76 2.20 10.46 12.35
N GLY A 77 2.59 11.30 11.41
CA GLY A 77 3.66 11.05 10.48
C GLY A 77 3.20 10.57 9.12
N LYS A 78 4.08 10.76 8.14
CA LYS A 78 3.79 10.55 6.73
C LYS A 78 4.95 9.83 6.07
N PHE A 79 4.63 8.87 5.22
CA PHE A 79 5.60 8.16 4.42
C PHE A 79 5.82 8.88 3.09
N GLY A 80 7.03 8.79 2.58
CA GLY A 80 7.42 9.16 1.23
C GLY A 80 8.33 8.10 0.65
N ILE A 81 8.72 8.29 -0.60
CA ILE A 81 9.58 7.37 -1.33
C ILE A 81 10.69 8.17 -1.98
N VAL A 82 11.93 7.69 -1.83
CA VAL A 82 13.07 8.19 -2.59
C VAL A 82 13.74 7.03 -3.32
N ASP A 83 14.28 7.30 -4.50
CA ASP A 83 15.00 6.31 -5.27
C ASP A 83 16.42 6.08 -4.73
N LYS A 84 17.16 5.17 -5.37
CA LYS A 84 18.54 4.84 -4.99
C LYS A 84 19.55 5.98 -5.16
N ASN A 85 19.18 7.05 -5.87
CA ASN A 85 20.00 8.24 -6.10
C ASN A 85 19.55 9.40 -5.20
N GLY A 86 18.65 9.16 -4.23
CA GLY A 86 18.11 10.20 -3.35
C GLY A 86 17.07 11.10 -4.04
N LYS A 87 16.68 10.80 -5.28
CA LYS A 87 15.63 11.54 -5.98
C LYS A 87 14.31 11.25 -5.31
N GLU A 88 13.58 12.31 -5.00
CA GLU A 88 12.23 12.20 -4.48
C GLU A 88 11.29 11.63 -5.54
N VAL A 89 10.63 10.52 -5.19
CA VAL A 89 9.60 9.88 -6.00
C VAL A 89 8.23 10.36 -5.56
N LEU A 90 8.00 10.30 -4.25
CA LEU A 90 6.83 10.87 -3.58
C LEU A 90 7.32 11.53 -2.30
N SER A 91 7.09 12.83 -2.16
CA SER A 91 7.34 13.54 -0.91
C SER A 91 6.54 12.90 0.24
N PRO A 92 6.97 13.03 1.50
CA PRO A 92 6.23 12.53 2.65
C PRO A 92 4.79 13.06 2.75
N ASN A 93 3.86 12.30 2.17
CA ASN A 93 2.43 12.60 2.16
C ASN A 93 1.55 11.35 2.07
N LEU A 94 2.15 10.18 2.13
CA LEU A 94 1.44 8.91 2.13
C LEU A 94 1.08 8.52 3.55
N THR A 95 -0.10 7.94 3.70
CA THR A 95 -0.50 7.25 4.93
C THR A 95 0.13 5.86 4.97
N TYR A 96 0.14 5.17 3.84
CA TYR A 96 0.58 3.78 3.79
C TYR A 96 1.17 3.42 2.43
N ILE A 97 2.04 2.42 2.46
CA ILE A 97 2.59 1.77 1.29
C ILE A 97 2.37 0.29 1.53
N ASN A 98 1.57 -0.34 0.67
CA ASN A 98 1.42 -1.78 0.73
C ASN A 98 2.57 -2.38 -0.06
N TYR A 99 3.40 -3.16 0.61
CA TYR A 99 4.44 -3.94 -0.04
C TYR A 99 3.77 -4.93 -0.99
N PRO A 100 4.38 -5.24 -2.15
CA PRO A 100 3.76 -6.15 -3.10
C PRO A 100 3.34 -7.42 -2.38
N ILE A 101 2.10 -7.85 -2.63
CA ILE A 101 1.66 -9.22 -2.36
C ILE A 101 2.80 -10.10 -2.86
N GLN A 102 3.44 -10.86 -1.97
CA GLN A 102 4.76 -11.48 -2.15
C GLN A 102 4.87 -12.43 -3.38
N GLU A 103 3.80 -12.58 -4.14
CA GLU A 103 3.72 -13.43 -5.33
C GLU A 103 3.67 -12.65 -6.64
N ILE A 104 3.33 -11.36 -6.66
CA ILE A 104 3.22 -10.57 -7.91
C ILE A 104 4.60 -10.04 -8.30
N GLY A 105 5.45 -10.94 -8.81
CA GLY A 105 6.86 -10.74 -9.19
C GLY A 105 7.16 -9.68 -10.26
N GLU A 106 6.48 -8.54 -10.23
CA GLU A 106 6.72 -7.44 -11.14
C GLU A 106 6.72 -6.10 -10.42
N ASN A 107 7.22 -5.12 -11.15
CA ASN A 107 7.69 -3.81 -10.70
C ASN A 107 6.59 -2.91 -10.12
N LEU A 108 5.56 -3.38 -9.43
CA LEU A 108 4.42 -2.59 -8.96
C LEU A 108 4.24 -2.64 -7.44
N PHE A 109 3.72 -1.56 -6.86
CA PHE A 109 3.29 -1.48 -5.47
C PHE A 109 2.16 -0.46 -5.33
N THR A 110 1.34 -0.59 -4.29
CA THR A 110 0.25 0.35 -4.03
C THR A 110 0.60 1.32 -2.91
N VAL A 111 0.06 2.53 -3.02
CA VAL A 111 0.21 3.57 -2.01
C VAL A 111 -1.16 4.12 -1.66
N ASN A 112 -1.33 4.53 -0.41
CA ASN A 112 -2.51 5.25 0.04
C ASN A 112 -2.11 6.64 0.55
N LYS A 113 -2.92 7.64 0.19
CA LYS A 113 -2.85 8.99 0.72
C LYS A 113 -4.15 9.34 1.44
N GLY A 114 -4.03 9.75 2.70
CA GLY A 114 -5.14 10.32 3.47
C GLY A 114 -6.02 9.31 4.19
N ALA A 115 -5.70 8.01 4.13
CA ALA A 115 -6.34 7.04 5.01
C ALA A 115 -6.01 7.29 6.47
N ARG A 116 -6.79 6.66 7.32
CA ARG A 116 -6.41 6.31 8.69
C ARG A 116 -5.79 4.94 8.68
N LEU A 117 -4.64 4.79 9.35
CA LEU A 117 -3.90 3.54 9.38
C LEU A 117 -4.04 2.89 10.75
N PHE A 118 -4.58 1.68 10.77
CA PHE A 118 -4.71 0.85 11.94
C PHE A 118 -3.73 -0.30 11.87
N LYS A 119 -3.27 -0.76 13.03
CA LYS A 119 -2.62 -2.05 13.20
C LYS A 119 -3.47 -2.91 14.11
N TYR A 120 -3.42 -4.21 13.87
CA TYR A 120 -3.97 -5.23 14.76
C TYR A 120 -3.04 -6.44 14.81
N ASP A 121 -3.18 -7.26 15.85
CA ASP A 121 -2.37 -8.45 16.08
C ASP A 121 -3.27 -9.68 15.94
N ALA A 122 -3.13 -10.39 14.81
CA ALA A 122 -3.87 -11.60 14.54
C ALA A 122 -3.13 -12.78 15.16
N ILE A 123 -3.67 -13.31 16.26
CA ILE A 123 -3.06 -14.38 17.08
C ILE A 123 -2.72 -15.62 16.23
N SER A 124 -3.54 -15.91 15.21
CA SER A 124 -3.41 -17.11 14.37
C SER A 124 -2.15 -17.17 13.50
N ILE A 125 -1.54 -16.02 13.18
CA ILE A 125 -0.46 -15.92 12.18
C ILE A 125 0.81 -15.23 12.70
N LYS A 126 0.83 -14.73 13.94
CA LYS A 126 1.99 -14.01 14.53
C LYS A 126 2.51 -12.86 13.66
N GLU A 127 1.64 -12.27 12.83
CA GLU A 127 1.99 -11.16 11.96
C GLU A 127 1.19 -9.90 12.33
N LYS A 128 1.89 -8.76 12.38
CA LYS A 128 1.27 -7.46 12.60
C LYS A 128 0.62 -7.00 11.31
N HIS A 129 -0.69 -7.03 11.26
CA HIS A 129 -1.45 -6.56 10.11
C HIS A 129 -1.73 -5.06 10.20
N ARG A 130 -1.94 -4.46 9.03
CA ARG A 130 -2.26 -3.04 8.89
C ARG A 130 -3.39 -2.86 7.91
N ILE A 131 -4.36 -2.03 8.27
CA ILE A 131 -5.50 -1.70 7.41
C ILE A 131 -5.59 -0.19 7.26
N CYS A 132 -5.87 0.25 6.04
CA CYS A 132 -6.21 1.63 5.74
C CYS A 132 -7.72 1.77 5.65
N ILE A 133 -8.28 2.76 6.33
CA ILE A 133 -9.68 3.15 6.15
C ILE A 133 -9.72 4.49 5.42
N GLY A 134 -10.39 4.48 4.27
CA GLY A 134 -10.52 5.65 3.40
C GLY A 134 -9.21 6.05 2.73
N GLY A 135 -9.05 7.35 2.49
CA GLY A 135 -7.97 7.87 1.67
C GLY A 135 -8.15 7.49 0.19
N LYS A 136 -7.13 7.79 -0.60
CA LYS A 136 -7.08 7.45 -2.02
C LYS A 136 -5.90 6.54 -2.31
N TRP A 137 -6.15 5.50 -3.09
CA TRP A 137 -5.17 4.53 -3.54
C TRP A 137 -4.67 4.85 -4.94
N GLY A 138 -3.42 4.48 -5.19
CA GLY A 138 -2.80 4.48 -6.50
C GLY A 138 -1.77 3.35 -6.63
N VAL A 139 -1.33 3.09 -7.87
CA VAL A 139 -0.31 2.07 -8.17
C VAL A 139 0.88 2.73 -8.81
N LEU A 140 2.07 2.42 -8.30
CA LEU A 140 3.34 2.89 -8.81
C LEU A 140 4.22 1.74 -9.24
N THR A 141 5.22 2.06 -10.07
CA THR A 141 6.30 1.13 -10.39
C THR A 141 7.51 1.31 -9.49
N THR A 142 8.38 0.28 -9.40
CA THR A 142 9.74 0.37 -8.81
C THR A 142 10.62 1.41 -9.51
N LYS A 143 10.30 1.75 -10.77
CA LYS A 143 10.90 2.84 -11.53
C LYS A 143 10.22 4.19 -11.31
N SER A 144 9.40 4.31 -10.26
CA SER A 144 8.78 5.57 -9.82
C SER A 144 7.75 6.14 -10.79
N LYS A 145 7.28 5.36 -11.76
CA LYS A 145 6.16 5.73 -12.65
C LYS A 145 4.84 5.44 -11.96
N ILE A 146 3.93 6.42 -11.92
CA ILE A 146 2.53 6.22 -11.52
C ILE A 146 1.80 5.52 -12.67
N ILE A 147 1.17 4.37 -12.37
CA ILE A 147 0.40 3.51 -13.30
C ILE A 147 -1.09 3.75 -13.13
N VAL A 148 -1.53 3.87 -11.88
CA VAL A 148 -2.87 4.30 -11.51
C VAL A 148 -2.73 5.53 -10.62
N PRO A 149 -3.36 6.68 -10.95
CA PRO A 149 -3.34 7.88 -10.12
C PRO A 149 -3.80 7.60 -8.69
N ILE A 150 -3.30 8.38 -7.73
CA ILE A 150 -3.65 8.25 -6.31
C ILE A 150 -4.97 8.98 -6.03
N GLU A 151 -6.07 8.50 -6.63
CA GLU A 151 -7.38 9.17 -6.61
C GLU A 151 -8.58 8.24 -6.44
N TYR A 152 -8.35 6.93 -6.41
CA TYR A 152 -9.40 5.91 -6.30
C TYR A 152 -9.67 5.52 -4.85
N ASP A 153 -10.92 5.21 -4.52
CA ASP A 153 -11.28 4.74 -3.17
C ASP A 153 -10.80 3.31 -2.90
N GLU A 154 -10.67 2.48 -3.94
CA GLU A 154 -10.12 1.12 -3.84
C GLU A 154 -9.41 0.69 -5.12
N ILE A 155 -8.40 -0.17 -4.97
CA ILE A 155 -7.72 -0.82 -6.08
C ILE A 155 -7.56 -2.31 -5.79
N THR A 156 -8.01 -3.15 -6.71
CA THR A 156 -7.82 -4.61 -6.64
C THR A 156 -7.02 -5.13 -7.84
N ILE A 157 -6.18 -6.12 -7.59
CA ILE A 157 -5.35 -6.81 -8.58
C ILE A 157 -5.56 -8.31 -8.37
N LEU A 158 -5.99 -9.02 -9.41
CA LEU A 158 -6.15 -10.46 -9.35
C LEU A 158 -4.75 -11.12 -9.33
N ARG A 159 -4.45 -11.90 -8.28
CA ARG A 159 -3.10 -12.46 -8.06
C ARG A 159 -2.62 -13.35 -9.21
N ASP A 160 -3.56 -14.11 -9.77
CA ASP A 160 -3.29 -15.09 -10.82
C ASP A 160 -3.37 -14.48 -12.23
N ASP A 161 -4.09 -13.36 -12.39
CA ASP A 161 -4.18 -12.62 -13.65
C ASP A 161 -3.54 -11.23 -13.55
N ARG A 162 -2.22 -11.22 -13.76
CA ARG A 162 -1.34 -10.04 -13.65
C ARG A 162 -1.40 -9.12 -14.87
N LYS A 163 -2.58 -8.94 -15.45
CA LYS A 163 -2.77 -8.09 -16.63
C LYS A 163 -3.45 -6.78 -16.30
N TYR A 164 -4.33 -6.81 -15.31
CA TYR A 164 -5.28 -5.73 -15.06
C TYR A 164 -5.29 -5.29 -13.61
N ILE A 165 -5.45 -3.98 -13.43
CA ILE A 165 -5.65 -3.30 -12.18
C ILE A 165 -7.05 -2.69 -12.25
N PHE A 166 -7.92 -3.09 -11.33
CA PHE A 166 -9.28 -2.59 -11.25
C PHE A 166 -9.32 -1.50 -10.20
N ALA A 167 -9.77 -0.30 -10.56
CA ALA A 167 -9.75 0.87 -9.70
C ALA A 167 -11.17 1.43 -9.58
N GLN A 168 -11.64 1.69 -8.35
CA GLN A 168 -13.04 2.03 -8.11
C GLN A 168 -13.17 3.28 -7.24
N ASN A 169 -14.17 4.11 -7.55
CA ASN A 169 -14.61 5.24 -6.75
C ASN A 169 -16.01 4.96 -6.16
N ASN A 170 -16.39 5.73 -5.14
CA ASN A 170 -17.68 5.66 -4.46
C ASN A 170 -17.93 4.33 -3.71
N ASN A 171 -16.86 3.73 -3.17
CA ASN A 171 -16.97 2.56 -2.30
C ASN A 171 -16.46 2.86 -0.88
N LYS A 172 -16.77 1.96 0.05
CA LYS A 172 -16.37 2.07 1.47
C LYS A 172 -15.10 1.27 1.77
N GLY A 173 -14.10 1.31 0.87
CA GLY A 173 -12.85 0.56 1.04
C GLY A 173 -12.98 -0.95 0.79
N VAL A 174 -14.02 -1.35 0.06
CA VAL A 174 -14.22 -2.72 -0.41
C VAL A 174 -14.61 -2.64 -1.88
N PHE A 175 -13.90 -3.40 -2.72
CA PHE A 175 -14.20 -3.46 -4.14
C PHE A 175 -15.50 -4.23 -4.38
N ASP A 176 -16.46 -3.62 -5.07
CA ASP A 176 -17.70 -4.25 -5.51
C ASP A 176 -17.73 -4.36 -7.03
N ALA A 177 -17.67 -5.59 -7.53
CA ALA A 177 -17.64 -5.88 -8.96
C ALA A 177 -18.95 -5.54 -9.70
N ASN A 178 -20.04 -5.26 -8.97
CA ASN A 178 -21.32 -4.85 -9.56
C ASN A 178 -21.42 -3.33 -9.77
N LEU A 179 -20.53 -2.55 -9.16
CA LEU A 179 -20.46 -1.11 -9.34
C LEU A 179 -19.54 -0.75 -10.51
N GLU A 180 -19.55 0.51 -10.92
CA GLU A 180 -18.60 1.00 -11.92
C GLU A 180 -17.16 0.97 -11.38
N TYR A 181 -16.22 0.76 -12.29
CA TYR A 181 -14.78 0.78 -12.01
C TYR A 181 -14.03 1.16 -13.28
N ASP A 182 -12.77 1.53 -13.15
CA ASP A 182 -11.83 1.65 -14.25
C ASP A 182 -10.93 0.43 -14.32
N VAL A 183 -10.37 0.16 -15.49
CA VAL A 183 -9.35 -0.88 -15.65
C VAL A 183 -8.11 -0.28 -16.27
N TYR A 184 -6.99 -0.50 -15.62
CA TYR A 184 -5.66 -0.19 -16.14
C TYR A 184 -4.94 -1.48 -16.48
N ASN A 185 -4.16 -1.48 -17.56
CA ASN A 185 -3.13 -2.51 -17.72
C ASN A 185 -1.87 -2.15 -16.93
N PHE A 186 -0.92 -3.08 -16.81
CA PHE A 186 0.30 -2.88 -16.01
C PHE A 186 1.29 -1.86 -16.63
N ASN A 187 1.05 -1.41 -17.86
CA ASN A 187 1.78 -0.30 -18.48
C ASN A 187 1.21 1.08 -18.10
N GLY A 188 0.06 1.12 -17.42
CA GLY A 188 -0.64 2.35 -17.00
C GLY A 188 -1.59 2.90 -18.06
N LYS A 189 -2.01 2.09 -19.02
CA LYS A 189 -3.06 2.47 -19.98
C LYS A 189 -4.44 2.20 -19.36
N LEU A 190 -5.25 3.25 -19.25
CA LEU A 190 -6.68 3.14 -18.96
C LEU A 190 -7.40 2.52 -20.17
N LEU A 191 -8.20 1.48 -19.91
CA LEU A 191 -8.97 0.74 -20.92
C LEU A 191 -10.40 1.26 -20.93
N LEU A 192 -10.73 2.04 -21.96
CA LEU A 192 -12.07 2.62 -22.17
C LEU A 192 -12.98 1.71 -23.00
N GLU A 193 -12.39 0.88 -23.86
CA GLU A 193 -13.05 -0.08 -24.73
C GLU A 193 -12.53 -1.49 -24.41
N ASP A 194 -13.34 -2.52 -24.69
CA ASP A 194 -13.02 -3.93 -24.40
C ASP A 194 -12.58 -4.15 -22.94
N LYS A 195 -13.18 -3.39 -22.03
CA LYS A 195 -12.85 -3.40 -20.61
C LYS A 195 -13.18 -4.78 -20.03
N PRO A 196 -12.19 -5.50 -19.44
CA PRO A 196 -12.42 -6.82 -18.91
C PRO A 196 -13.41 -6.78 -17.74
N ASN A 197 -14.33 -7.75 -17.70
CA ASN A 197 -15.22 -7.95 -16.58
C ASN A 197 -14.47 -8.63 -15.43
N TYR A 198 -14.50 -8.01 -14.25
CA TYR A 198 -13.82 -8.52 -13.06
C TYR A 198 -14.27 -9.95 -12.68
N LEU A 199 -15.58 -10.24 -12.70
CA LEU A 199 -16.12 -11.54 -12.27
C LEU A 199 -15.80 -12.66 -13.28
N GLU A 200 -15.77 -12.36 -14.57
CA GLU A 200 -15.35 -13.32 -15.59
C GLU A 200 -13.87 -13.67 -15.45
N HIS A 201 -13.04 -12.66 -15.18
CA HIS A 201 -11.63 -12.87 -14.85
C HIS A 201 -11.45 -13.64 -13.54
N LEU A 202 -12.30 -13.43 -12.53
CA LEU A 202 -12.24 -14.24 -11.31
C LEU A 202 -12.56 -15.73 -11.60
N LYS A 203 -13.61 -16.02 -12.36
CA LYS A 203 -14.09 -17.39 -12.65
C LYS A 203 -13.14 -18.23 -13.51
N THR A 204 -12.51 -17.61 -14.51
CA THR A 204 -11.55 -18.30 -15.40
C THR A 204 -10.34 -18.86 -14.65
N HIS A 205 -10.06 -18.37 -13.44
CA HIS A 205 -8.91 -18.77 -12.66
C HIS A 205 -9.24 -19.80 -11.56
N TYR A 206 -10.43 -19.73 -10.95
CA TYR A 206 -10.85 -20.75 -9.96
C TYR A 206 -11.25 -22.10 -10.57
N ASN A 207 -11.63 -22.14 -11.85
CA ASN A 207 -11.99 -23.40 -12.53
C ASN A 207 -10.79 -24.25 -12.99
N ASN A 208 -9.55 -23.78 -12.81
CA ASN A 208 -8.34 -24.50 -13.20
C ASN A 208 -7.58 -25.18 -12.03
N GLY A 209 -8.18 -25.22 -10.82
CA GLY A 209 -7.46 -25.59 -9.60
C GLY A 209 -8.06 -26.69 -8.72
N TYR A 210 -9.21 -27.28 -9.06
CA TYR A 210 -9.75 -28.42 -8.34
C TYR A 210 -10.50 -29.36 -9.28
N ASN A 211 -9.79 -30.40 -9.76
CA ASN A 211 -10.33 -31.72 -10.08
C ASN A 211 -9.59 -32.72 -9.19
#